data_AF-A0A8B7XYQ3-F1
#
_entry.id   AF-A0A8B7XYQ3-F1
#
_cell.length_a   1.000
_cell.length_b   1.000
_cell.length_c   1.000
_cell.angle_alpha   90.00
_cell.angle_beta   90.00
_cell.angle_gamma   90.00
#
_symmetry.space_group_name_H-M   'P 1'
#
loop_
_entity.id
_entity.type
_entity.pdbx_description
1 polymer ?
#
loop_
_entity_poly.entity_id
_entity_poly.type
_entity_poly.pdbx_seq_one_letter_code
_entity_poly.pdbx_strand_id
1 'polypeptide(L)'
;MLSAKVLILLFLTIQAKGFWDDGSQDPTYSHLGLYQKNLTCNDAGTTCQLCYVATARGRRYLHVIQYSVEPYNLAYHSFSGYVGSKSSFVQDDPSQTFRFCVDGPADERATWKVLFCLDNDFSAAMPLPPTCSQPVAFVSLLARFSDEEMAGQQILACIP
;
A
#
# COMPACT_ATOMS: atom_id res chain seq x y z
N MET A 1 -46.58 15.30 3.62
CA MET A 1 -45.97 14.70 2.42
C MET A 1 -44.70 15.48 2.11
N LEU A 2 -43.56 15.06 2.65
CA LEU A 2 -42.26 15.67 2.32
C LEU A 2 -41.86 15.23 0.91
N SER A 3 -41.65 16.20 0.02
CA SER A 3 -41.33 15.94 -1.39
C SER A 3 -39.95 15.30 -1.51
N ALA A 4 -39.85 14.23 -2.31
CA ALA A 4 -38.64 13.45 -2.58
C ALA A 4 -37.43 14.27 -3.06
N LYS A 5 -37.64 15.53 -3.45
CA LYS A 5 -36.59 16.47 -3.84
C LYS A 5 -35.67 16.92 -2.69
N VAL A 6 -36.13 16.86 -1.43
CA VAL A 6 -35.31 17.28 -0.27
C VAL A 6 -34.31 16.17 0.14
N LEU A 7 -34.63 14.90 -0.11
CA LEU A 7 -33.75 13.79 0.26
C LEU A 7 -32.52 13.68 -0.66
N ILE A 8 -32.66 14.07 -1.93
CA ILE A 8 -31.58 13.99 -2.93
C ILE A 8 -30.49 15.06 -2.69
N LEU A 9 -30.84 16.18 -2.06
CA LEU A 9 -29.87 17.25 -1.78
C LEU A 9 -28.92 16.95 -0.61
N LEU A 10 -29.28 16.01 0.28
CA LEU A 10 -28.45 15.63 1.43
C LEU A 10 -27.37 14.59 1.10
N PHE A 11 -27.44 13.93 -0.06
CA PHE A 11 -26.42 12.99 -0.52
C PHE A 11 -25.26 13.66 -1.27
N LEU A 12 -25.31 14.98 -1.51
CA LEU A 12 -24.34 15.70 -2.33
C LEU A 12 -23.24 16.45 -1.55
N THR A 13 -23.17 16.30 -0.22
CA THR A 13 -22.17 17.04 0.59
C THR A 13 -21.20 16.18 1.39
N ILE A 14 -21.01 14.91 1.03
CA ILE A 14 -19.84 14.16 1.51
C ILE A 14 -18.64 14.64 0.71
N GLN A 15 -18.07 15.79 1.11
CA GLN A 15 -16.74 16.17 0.67
C GLN A 15 -15.73 15.24 1.34
N ALA A 16 -15.47 14.10 0.70
CA ALA A 16 -14.33 13.27 1.02
C ALA A 16 -13.06 14.09 0.71
N LYS A 17 -12.40 14.59 1.75
CA LYS A 17 -11.11 15.29 1.62
C LYS A 17 -10.00 14.26 1.43
N GLY A 18 -9.57 14.08 0.19
CA GLY A 18 -8.41 13.25 -0.14
C GLY A 18 -7.09 13.95 0.18
N PHE A 19 -6.20 13.23 0.86
CA PHE A 19 -4.73 13.33 0.73
C PHE A 19 -4.29 11.87 0.48
N TRP A 20 -3.44 11.47 -0.47
CA TRP A 20 -2.06 11.91 -0.77
C TRP A 20 -1.57 11.44 -2.17
N ASP A 21 -1.12 12.36 -3.03
CA ASP A 21 0.23 12.55 -3.63
C ASP A 21 0.17 13.90 -4.39
N ASP A 22 1.27 14.66 -4.49
CA ASP A 22 1.27 15.91 -5.27
C ASP A 22 1.17 15.57 -6.76
N GLY A 23 -0.01 15.79 -7.35
CA GLY A 23 -0.22 15.71 -8.81
C GLY A 23 -1.11 14.56 -9.32
N SER A 24 -1.72 13.75 -8.45
CA SER A 24 -2.72 12.76 -8.89
C SER A 24 -4.07 13.45 -9.21
N GLN A 25 -4.47 13.43 -10.49
CA GLN A 25 -5.77 13.95 -10.98
C GLN A 25 -6.71 12.84 -11.49
N ASP A 26 -6.66 11.62 -10.94
CA ASP A 26 -7.66 10.60 -11.28
C ASP A 26 -8.75 10.50 -10.21
N PRO A 27 -9.94 11.11 -10.43
CA PRO A 27 -11.07 11.06 -9.52
C PRO A 27 -11.81 9.70 -9.49
N THR A 28 -11.35 8.68 -10.22
CA THR A 28 -12.05 7.37 -10.32
C THR A 28 -11.65 6.38 -9.21
N TYR A 29 -10.60 6.66 -8.43
CA TYR A 29 -10.03 5.74 -7.41
C TYR A 29 -9.89 6.39 -6.02
N SER A 30 -10.94 7.07 -5.54
CA SER A 30 -10.89 7.95 -4.37
C SER A 30 -10.57 7.32 -3.01
N HIS A 31 -10.21 6.03 -2.91
CA HIS A 31 -9.87 5.43 -1.61
C HIS A 31 -8.61 4.54 -1.57
N LEU A 32 -8.02 4.12 -2.70
CA LEU A 32 -6.77 3.33 -2.74
C LEU A 32 -6.05 3.50 -4.08
N GLY A 33 -5.04 4.37 -4.13
CA GLY A 33 -4.23 4.53 -5.35
C GLY A 33 -3.35 3.30 -5.59
N LEU A 34 -3.38 2.74 -6.80
CA LEU A 34 -2.43 1.73 -7.24
C LEU A 34 -1.24 2.41 -7.92
N TYR A 35 -0.03 2.15 -7.41
CA TYR A 35 1.21 2.73 -7.92
C TYR A 35 2.18 1.64 -8.35
N GLN A 36 2.81 1.82 -9.51
CA GLN A 36 4.00 1.03 -9.84
C GLN A 36 5.24 1.68 -9.24
N LYS A 37 6.10 0.87 -8.61
CA LYS A 37 7.43 1.31 -8.17
C LYS A 37 8.48 0.28 -8.53
N ASN A 38 9.59 0.75 -9.08
CA ASN A 38 10.70 -0.11 -9.46
C ASN A 38 11.63 -0.30 -8.26
N LEU A 39 12.00 -1.56 -8.01
CA LEU A 39 13.03 -1.94 -7.06
C LEU A 39 14.40 -1.65 -7.67
N THR A 40 15.35 -1.28 -6.82
CA THR A 40 16.77 -1.20 -7.17
C THR A 40 17.49 -2.43 -6.64
N CYS A 41 18.12 -3.20 -7.51
CA CYS A 41 18.82 -4.43 -7.16
C CYS A 41 20.33 -4.20 -6.97
N ASN A 42 20.97 -5.06 -6.18
CA ASN A 42 22.42 -5.16 -6.12
C ASN A 42 23.01 -5.71 -7.44
N ASP A 43 24.35 -5.65 -7.59
CA ASP A 43 25.05 -6.10 -8.81
C ASP A 43 24.77 -7.57 -9.17
N ALA A 44 24.51 -8.41 -8.16
CA ALA A 44 24.20 -9.82 -8.34
C ALA A 44 22.72 -10.08 -8.70
N GLY A 45 21.84 -9.08 -8.60
CA GLY A 45 20.40 -9.24 -8.79
C GLY A 45 19.70 -10.08 -7.72
N THR A 46 20.39 -10.43 -6.62
CA THR A 46 19.89 -11.34 -5.59
C THR A 46 19.11 -10.63 -4.49
N THR A 47 19.32 -9.33 -4.33
CA THR A 47 18.61 -8.50 -3.34
C THR A 47 18.21 -7.19 -4.00
N CYS A 48 16.94 -6.86 -3.90
CA CYS A 48 16.37 -5.64 -4.44
C CYS A 48 15.60 -4.89 -3.36
N GLN A 49 15.60 -3.56 -3.44
CA GLN A 49 14.92 -2.72 -2.46
C GLN A 49 14.24 -1.51 -3.10
N LEU A 50 13.14 -1.09 -2.49
CA LEU A 50 12.50 0.20 -2.73
C LEU A 50 12.45 0.96 -1.42
N CYS A 51 12.94 2.19 -1.45
CA CYS A 51 12.80 3.13 -0.35
C CYS A 51 11.92 4.28 -0.80
N TYR A 52 10.88 4.60 -0.03
CA TYR A 52 10.05 5.78 -0.29
C TYR A 52 9.59 6.41 1.02
N VAL A 53 9.36 7.72 0.96
CA VAL A 53 8.81 8.47 2.09
C VAL A 53 7.33 8.69 1.83
N ALA A 54 6.50 8.30 2.78
CA ALA A 54 5.11 8.73 2.82
C ALA A 54 4.91 9.65 4.02
N THR A 55 3.92 10.53 3.93
CA THR A 55 3.52 11.34 5.07
C THR A 55 2.10 10.97 5.42
N ALA A 56 1.84 10.75 6.71
CA ALA A 56 0.52 10.45 7.22
C ALA A 56 0.28 11.30 8.47
N ARG A 57 -0.83 12.05 8.49
CA ARG A 57 -1.22 12.94 9.59
C ARG A 57 -0.08 13.88 10.05
N GLY A 58 0.66 14.44 9.09
CA GLY A 58 1.78 15.36 9.35
C GLY A 58 3.07 14.69 9.84
N ARG A 59 3.11 13.37 9.97
CA ARG A 59 4.33 12.61 10.29
C ARG A 59 4.89 11.95 9.04
N ARG A 60 6.22 12.00 8.88
CA ARG A 60 6.93 11.34 7.78
C ARG A 60 7.33 9.94 8.19
N TYR A 61 7.09 8.98 7.30
CA TYR A 61 7.44 7.59 7.45
C TYR A 61 8.39 7.20 6.32
N LEU A 62 9.51 6.59 6.66
CA LEU A 62 10.35 5.91 5.69
C LEU A 62 9.88 4.48 5.56
N HIS A 63 9.49 4.10 4.35
CA HIS A 63 9.10 2.76 4.00
C HIS A 63 10.21 2.10 3.18
N VAL A 64 10.56 0.87 3.55
CA VAL A 64 11.52 0.05 2.82
C VAL A 64 10.86 -1.27 2.50
N ILE A 65 10.74 -1.59 1.22
CA ILE A 65 10.37 -2.92 0.73
C ILE A 65 11.66 -3.57 0.26
N GLN A 66 11.99 -4.75 0.79
CA GLN A 66 13.16 -5.52 0.40
C GLN A 66 12.72 -6.89 -0.10
N TYR A 67 13.29 -7.28 -1.23
CA TYR A 67 13.09 -8.56 -1.88
C TYR A 67 14.43 -9.29 -1.97
N SER A 68 14.46 -10.58 -1.61
CA SER A 68 15.61 -11.46 -1.83
C SER A 68 15.15 -12.72 -2.55
N VAL A 69 15.96 -13.21 -3.48
CA VAL A 69 15.61 -14.36 -4.33
C VAL A 69 15.80 -15.69 -3.58
N GLU A 70 16.87 -15.82 -2.82
CA GLU A 70 17.24 -17.08 -2.14
C GLU A 70 17.78 -16.83 -0.72
N PRO A 71 17.05 -17.25 0.34
CA PRO A 71 15.66 -17.73 0.29
C PRO A 71 14.72 -16.64 -0.24
N TYR A 72 13.58 -17.02 -0.83
CA TYR A 72 12.59 -16.02 -1.24
C TYR A 72 12.09 -15.32 0.02
N ASN A 73 12.38 -14.02 0.10
CA ASN A 73 12.02 -13.21 1.26
C ASN A 73 11.51 -11.86 0.79
N LEU A 74 10.34 -11.49 1.28
CA LEU A 74 9.78 -10.16 1.15
C LEU A 74 9.67 -9.53 2.53
N ALA A 75 10.46 -8.49 2.74
CA ALA A 75 10.44 -7.73 3.97
C ALA A 75 9.90 -6.32 3.72
N TYR A 76 9.13 -5.84 4.69
CA TYR A 76 8.65 -4.48 4.75
C TYR A 76 9.02 -3.88 6.09
N HIS A 77 9.57 -2.67 6.01
CA HIS A 77 9.99 -1.90 7.15
C HIS A 77 9.35 -0.52 7.08
N SER A 78 8.83 -0.05 8.21
CA SER A 78 8.31 1.30 8.37
C SER A 78 9.01 1.97 9.53
N PHE A 79 9.54 3.17 9.34
CA PHE A 79 10.26 3.92 10.36
C PHE A 79 9.68 5.32 10.52
N SER A 80 9.51 5.75 11.77
CA SER A 80 9.00 7.08 12.13
C SER A 80 9.84 7.71 13.25
N GLY A 81 11.11 8.00 12.98
CA GLY A 81 12.04 8.70 13.90
C GLY A 81 12.40 7.91 15.18
N TYR A 82 11.40 7.57 16.00
CA TYR A 82 11.52 6.91 17.30
C TYR A 82 10.94 5.50 17.33
N VAL A 83 10.05 5.15 16.40
CA VAL A 83 9.37 3.84 16.36
C VAL A 83 9.50 3.25 14.96
N GLY A 84 9.79 1.95 14.89
CA GLY A 84 9.83 1.21 13.64
C GLY A 84 9.12 -0.14 13.74
N SER A 85 8.47 -0.54 12.66
CA SER A 85 7.93 -1.88 12.49
C SER A 85 8.68 -2.61 11.39
N LYS A 86 8.80 -3.93 11.55
CA LYS A 86 9.41 -4.83 10.57
C LYS A 86 8.51 -6.04 10.43
N SER A 87 8.23 -6.43 9.19
CA SER A 87 7.48 -7.63 8.87
C SER A 87 8.18 -8.30 7.70
N SER A 88 8.33 -9.62 7.74
CA SER A 88 8.94 -10.39 6.65
C SER A 88 8.15 -11.65 6.39
N PHE A 89 7.99 -11.97 5.12
CA PHE A 89 7.41 -13.20 4.63
C PHE A 89 8.50 -13.99 3.90
N VAL A 90 8.71 -15.24 4.31
CA VAL A 90 9.68 -16.15 3.71
C VAL A 90 8.91 -17.34 3.16
N GLN A 91 9.22 -17.75 1.94
CA GLN A 91 8.70 -18.98 1.34
C GLN A 91 9.82 -19.73 0.64
N ASP A 92 9.68 -21.06 0.60
CA ASP A 92 10.66 -21.92 -0.06
C ASP A 92 10.47 -21.95 -1.58
N ASP A 93 9.21 -21.87 -2.04
CA ASP A 93 8.83 -21.93 -3.44
C ASP A 93 8.24 -20.59 -3.92
N PRO A 94 8.97 -19.80 -4.73
CA PRO A 94 8.53 -18.48 -5.17
C PRO A 94 7.36 -18.53 -6.17
N SER A 95 7.06 -19.70 -6.73
CA SER A 95 5.97 -19.88 -7.69
C SER A 95 4.60 -20.02 -7.03
N GLN A 96 4.56 -20.31 -5.72
CA GLN A 96 3.31 -20.42 -4.98
C GLN A 96 2.72 -19.05 -4.72
N THR A 97 1.40 -18.95 -4.88
CA THR A 97 0.68 -17.75 -4.52
C THR A 97 0.58 -17.62 -3.00
N PHE A 98 0.77 -16.41 -2.50
CA PHE A 98 0.61 -16.09 -1.08
C PHE A 98 -0.11 -14.76 -0.89
N ARG A 99 -0.73 -14.65 0.28
CA ARG A 99 -1.20 -13.38 0.83
C ARG A 99 -0.93 -13.37 2.33
N PHE A 100 -0.10 -12.45 2.76
CA PHE A 100 0.25 -12.23 4.16
C PHE A 100 -0.25 -10.86 4.58
N CYS A 101 -1.13 -10.80 5.57
CA CYS A 101 -1.67 -9.55 6.10
C CYS A 101 -1.45 -9.45 7.60
N VAL A 102 -1.09 -8.27 8.07
CA VAL A 102 -0.97 -7.92 9.48
C VAL A 102 -1.75 -6.64 9.71
N ASP A 103 -2.64 -6.64 10.70
CA ASP A 103 -3.29 -5.44 11.18
C ASP A 103 -2.83 -5.07 12.60
N GLY A 104 -2.87 -3.79 12.92
CA GLY A 104 -2.51 -3.31 14.23
C GLY A 104 -2.88 -1.84 14.43
N PRO A 105 -2.86 -1.35 15.67
CA PRO A 105 -2.98 0.07 15.91
C PRO A 105 -1.78 0.79 15.27
N ALA A 106 -2.01 1.96 14.69
CA ALA A 106 -0.92 2.72 14.06
C ALA A 106 0.13 3.21 15.07
N ASP A 107 -0.31 3.48 16.30
CA ASP A 107 0.48 3.63 17.52
C ASP A 107 -0.41 3.32 18.74
N GLU A 108 0.16 3.22 19.94
CA GLU A 108 -0.55 2.86 21.17
C GLU A 108 -1.75 3.77 21.53
N ARG A 109 -1.82 4.97 20.95
CA ARG A 109 -2.87 5.97 21.20
C ARG A 109 -3.71 6.26 19.96
N ALA A 110 -3.46 5.55 18.87
CA ALA A 110 -4.12 5.80 17.60
C ALA A 110 -5.57 5.33 17.64
N THR A 111 -6.49 6.21 17.24
CA THR A 111 -7.91 5.86 17.00
C THR A 111 -8.13 5.17 15.65
N TRP A 112 -7.06 4.74 15.00
CA TRP A 112 -7.06 4.16 13.66
C TRP A 112 -6.09 2.98 13.60
N LYS A 113 -6.41 2.01 12.75
CA LYS A 113 -5.63 0.80 12.52
C LYS A 113 -4.90 0.89 11.20
N VAL A 114 -3.71 0.31 11.13
CA VAL A 114 -3.01 0.03 9.89
C VAL A 114 -3.23 -1.44 9.57
N LEU A 115 -3.68 -1.73 8.36
CA LEU A 115 -3.62 -3.03 7.74
C LEU A 115 -2.54 -3.00 6.67
N PHE A 116 -1.57 -3.88 6.82
CA PHE A 116 -0.47 -4.10 5.89
C PHE A 116 -0.66 -5.47 5.24
N CYS A 117 -0.57 -5.54 3.91
CA CYS A 117 -0.58 -6.82 3.20
C CYS A 117 0.55 -6.90 2.17
N LEU A 118 1.12 -8.11 2.04
CA LEU A 118 1.98 -8.56 0.97
C LEU A 118 1.28 -9.68 0.21
N ASP A 119 1.25 -9.62 -1.11
CA ASP A 119 0.74 -10.70 -1.95
C ASP A 119 1.47 -10.74 -3.30
N ASN A 120 1.48 -11.91 -3.95
CA ASN A 120 2.04 -12.08 -5.30
C ASN A 120 0.97 -12.55 -6.31
N ASP A 121 -0.30 -12.25 -6.04
CA ASP A 121 -1.38 -12.52 -6.99
C ASP A 121 -1.59 -11.31 -7.91
N PHE A 122 -1.02 -11.40 -9.12
CA PHE A 122 -1.07 -10.34 -10.12
C PHE A 122 -2.30 -10.38 -11.01
N SER A 123 -3.22 -11.33 -10.80
CA SER A 123 -4.40 -11.51 -11.66
C SER A 123 -5.29 -10.25 -11.71
N ALA A 124 -5.38 -9.53 -10.60
CA ALA A 124 -6.22 -8.34 -10.47
C ALA A 124 -5.70 -7.08 -11.19
N ALA A 125 -4.41 -7.04 -11.53
CA ALA A 125 -3.79 -5.87 -12.19
C ALA A 125 -3.39 -6.16 -13.64
N MET A 126 -3.98 -7.17 -14.26
CA MET A 126 -3.75 -7.45 -15.68
C MET A 126 -4.56 -6.50 -16.58
N PRO A 127 -3.96 -5.89 -17.61
CA PRO A 127 -2.56 -6.07 -18.02
C PRO A 127 -1.59 -5.31 -17.12
N LEU A 128 -0.46 -5.96 -16.78
CA LEU A 128 0.62 -5.29 -16.07
C LEU A 128 1.18 -4.14 -16.92
N PRO A 129 1.62 -3.04 -16.31
CA PRO A 129 2.24 -1.96 -17.06
C PRO A 129 3.48 -2.47 -17.81
N PRO A 130 3.74 -1.98 -19.05
CA PRO A 130 4.86 -2.45 -19.87
C PRO A 130 6.24 -2.18 -19.24
N THR A 131 6.30 -1.27 -18.27
CA THR A 131 7.48 -0.92 -17.48
C THR A 131 7.77 -1.88 -16.32
N CYS A 132 6.99 -2.95 -16.18
CA CYS A 132 7.15 -3.97 -15.13
C CYS A 132 7.47 -5.32 -15.79
N SER A 133 8.74 -5.59 -16.07
CA SER A 133 9.16 -6.85 -16.70
C SER A 133 9.05 -8.04 -15.76
N GLN A 134 9.29 -7.83 -14.47
CA GLN A 134 9.15 -8.87 -13.45
C GLN A 134 8.38 -8.32 -12.23
N PRO A 135 7.08 -8.65 -12.07
CA PRO A 135 6.32 -8.29 -10.88
C PRO A 135 6.82 -9.12 -9.69
N VAL A 136 7.00 -8.46 -8.55
CA VAL A 136 7.54 -9.09 -7.34
C VAL A 136 6.47 -9.29 -6.28
N ALA A 137 5.72 -8.23 -5.96
CA ALA A 137 4.62 -8.27 -5.00
C ALA A 137 3.72 -7.05 -5.12
N PHE A 138 2.47 -7.19 -4.68
CA PHE A 138 1.69 -6.08 -4.18
C PHE A 138 1.98 -5.82 -2.71
N VAL A 139 2.12 -4.54 -2.39
CA VAL A 139 2.24 -4.04 -1.03
C VAL A 139 1.08 -3.11 -0.75
N SER A 140 0.14 -3.55 0.07
CA SER A 140 -1.02 -2.76 0.46
C SER A 140 -0.83 -2.15 1.84
N LEU A 141 -1.07 -0.84 1.94
CA LEU A 141 -0.98 -0.06 3.17
C LEU A 141 -2.29 0.68 3.35
N LEU A 142 -3.10 0.19 4.28
CA LEU A 142 -4.47 0.61 4.49
C LEU A 142 -4.60 1.18 5.90
N ALA A 143 -5.06 2.41 6.03
CA ALA A 143 -5.53 2.99 7.28
C ALA A 143 -7.04 2.77 7.38
N ARG A 144 -7.50 2.19 8.48
CA ARG A 144 -8.92 2.11 8.84
C ARG A 144 -9.21 3.02 10.02
N PHE A 145 -10.15 3.93 9.84
CA PHE A 145 -10.55 4.91 10.85
C PHE A 145 -11.72 4.40 11.69
N SER A 146 -12.07 5.14 12.75
CA SER A 146 -13.11 4.77 13.71
C SER A 146 -14.53 4.77 13.14
N ASP A 147 -14.75 5.48 12.05
CA ASP A 147 -15.97 5.51 11.24
C ASP A 147 -15.98 4.44 10.15
N GLU A 148 -15.03 3.49 10.20
CA GLU A 148 -14.78 2.43 9.20
C GLU A 148 -14.36 2.95 7.83
N GLU A 149 -14.13 4.26 7.65
CA GLU A 149 -13.53 4.76 6.43
C GLU A 149 -12.13 4.17 6.26
N MET A 150 -11.80 3.82 5.02
CA MET A 150 -10.49 3.32 4.65
C MET A 150 -9.82 4.27 3.67
N ALA A 151 -8.54 4.49 3.90
CA ALA A 151 -7.67 5.20 2.97
C ALA A 151 -6.34 4.46 2.89
N GLY A 152 -5.68 4.52 1.76
CA GLY A 152 -4.41 3.83 1.63
C GLY A 152 -3.85 3.83 0.23
N GLN A 153 -2.91 2.95 0.02
CA GLN A 153 -2.27 2.75 -1.26
C GLN A 153 -1.96 1.27 -1.47
N GLN A 154 -1.91 0.88 -2.73
CA GLN A 154 -1.35 -0.38 -3.17
C GLN A 154 -0.14 -0.07 -4.06
N ILE A 155 0.96 -0.76 -3.82
CA ILE A 155 2.17 -0.62 -4.62
C ILE A 155 2.43 -1.93 -5.33
N LEU A 156 2.48 -1.91 -6.65
CA LEU A 156 3.09 -2.97 -7.44
C LEU A 156 4.61 -2.77 -7.44
N ALA A 157 5.33 -3.62 -6.71
CA ALA A 157 6.78 -3.64 -6.72
C ALA A 157 7.26 -4.45 -7.94
N CYS A 158 8.09 -3.82 -8.77
CA CYS A 158 8.59 -4.41 -10.01
C CYS A 158 10.11 -4.39 -10.07
N ILE A 159 10.69 -5.41 -10.69
CA ILE A 159 12.03 -5.33 -11.25
C ILE A 159 11.86 -4.92 -12.73
N PRO A 160 12.48 -3.81 -13.16
CA PRO A 160 12.38 -3.32 -14.55
C PRO A 160 13.11 -4.21 -15.55
#